data_AF-T1E127-F1
#
_entry.id   AF-T1E127-F1
#
_cell.length_a   1.000
_cell.length_b   1.000
_cell.length_c   1.000
_cell.angle_alpha   90.00
_cell.angle_beta   90.00
_cell.angle_gamma   90.00
#
_symmetry.space_group_name_H-M   'P 1'
#
loop_
_entity.id
_entity.type
_entity.pdbx_description
1 polymer ?
#
loop_
_entity_poly.entity_id
_entity_poly.type
_entity_poly.pdbx_seq_one_letter_code
_entity_poly.pdbx_strand_id
1 'polypeptide(L)'
;MLAIFHKAFAHPPEELNSPASHKGPKKPKLPHETLNDFVSSHPENTFHMSFGHAAVLAFVRPSPPNPLQQMLFCGYDDIYCLFKGSLDNLCGLIKDYGLSKTANEAMLVIEAYR
;
A
#
# COMPACT_ATOMS: atom_id res chain seq x y z
N MET A 1 0.78 -0.85 7.74
CA MET A 1 0.35 -0.22 6.47
C MET A 1 -1.13 0.09 6.62
N LEU A 2 -1.57 1.20 6.06
CA LEU A 2 -2.95 1.69 6.07
C LEU A 2 -3.28 2.11 4.64
N ALA A 3 -4.44 1.68 4.16
CA ALA A 3 -4.98 2.09 2.87
C ALA A 3 -6.44 2.49 3.09
N ILE A 4 -6.81 3.65 2.58
CA ILE A 4 -8.16 4.22 2.68
C ILE A 4 -8.62 4.52 1.27
N PHE A 5 -9.77 3.98 0.89
CA PHE A 5 -10.35 4.19 -0.43
C PHE A 5 -11.73 4.81 -0.29
N HIS A 6 -12.04 5.73 -1.18
CA HIS A 6 -13.40 6.21 -1.34
C HIS A 6 -14.25 5.10 -1.99
N LYS A 7 -15.46 4.90 -1.47
CA LYS A 7 -16.36 3.78 -1.83
C LYS A 7 -16.66 3.69 -3.33
N ALA A 8 -16.59 4.81 -4.05
CA ALA A 8 -16.79 4.84 -5.51
C ALA A 8 -15.70 4.10 -6.31
N PHE A 9 -14.52 3.88 -5.74
CA PHE A 9 -13.36 3.32 -6.46
C PHE A 9 -12.98 1.91 -5.99
N ALA A 10 -13.26 1.55 -4.74
CA ALA A 10 -12.99 0.22 -4.21
C ALA A 10 -14.05 -0.20 -3.19
N HIS A 11 -14.45 -1.47 -3.27
CA HIS A 11 -15.30 -2.09 -2.27
C HIS A 11 -14.41 -2.83 -1.26
N PRO A 12 -14.61 -2.63 0.05
CA PRO A 12 -13.90 -3.42 1.03
C PRO A 12 -14.30 -4.91 0.88
N PRO A 13 -13.37 -5.86 1.10
CA PRO A 13 -13.70 -7.28 1.14
C PRO A 13 -14.83 -7.53 2.15
N GLU A 14 -15.82 -8.34 1.78
CA GLU A 14 -17.00 -8.59 2.62
C GLU A 14 -16.61 -9.23 3.96
N GLU A 15 -15.51 -9.98 3.97
CA GLU A 15 -14.93 -10.66 5.13
C GLU A 15 -14.32 -9.70 6.15
N LEU A 16 -14.00 -8.46 5.75
CA LEU A 16 -13.47 -7.43 6.65
C LEU A 16 -14.57 -6.74 7.47
N ASN A 17 -15.85 -7.08 7.26
CA ASN A 17 -16.95 -6.61 8.08
C ASN A 17 -16.95 -7.31 9.45
N SER A 18 -16.23 -6.73 10.42
CA SER A 18 -16.26 -7.23 11.79
C SER A 18 -17.64 -7.02 12.43
N PRO A 19 -18.30 -8.08 12.94
CA PRO A 19 -19.56 -7.96 13.69
C PRO A 19 -19.43 -7.05 14.93
N ALA A 20 -18.21 -6.87 15.44
CA ALA A 20 -17.92 -5.99 16.57
C ALA A 20 -18.05 -4.50 16.21
N SER A 21 -17.90 -4.14 14.93
CA SER A 21 -18.04 -2.74 14.47
C SER A 21 -19.47 -2.22 14.66
N HIS A 22 -20.48 -3.10 14.53
CA HIS A 22 -21.90 -2.73 14.70
C HIS A 22 -22.38 -2.73 16.15
N LYS A 23 -21.63 -3.33 17.07
CA LYS A 23 -22.04 -3.54 18.47
C LYS A 23 -21.22 -2.76 19.50
N GLY A 24 -20.19 -2.05 19.05
CA GLY A 24 -19.34 -1.22 19.90
C GLY A 24 -19.96 0.16 20.17
N PRO A 25 -19.69 0.80 21.33
CA PRO A 25 -20.18 2.15 21.64
C PRO A 25 -19.51 3.26 20.81
N LYS A 26 -18.41 2.94 20.11
CA LYS A 26 -17.61 3.92 19.35
C LYS A 26 -18.05 3.93 17.89
N LYS A 27 -18.46 5.11 17.42
CA LYS A 27 -18.73 5.35 15.99
C LYS A 27 -17.46 5.16 15.17
N PRO A 28 -17.57 4.71 13.89
CA PRO A 28 -16.44 4.70 12.97
C PRO A 28 -15.84 6.11 12.85
N LYS A 29 -14.50 6.18 12.90
CA LYS A 29 -13.76 7.43 12.72
C LYS A 29 -13.86 7.90 11.27
N LEU A 30 -13.73 9.21 11.08
CA LEU A 30 -13.62 9.75 9.74
C LEU A 30 -12.28 9.31 9.11
N PRO A 31 -12.20 9.23 7.77
CA PRO A 31 -10.96 8.84 7.08
C PRO A 31 -9.74 9.66 7.49
N HIS A 32 -9.90 10.98 7.61
CA HIS A 32 -8.81 11.89 7.98
C HIS A 32 -8.35 11.70 9.43
N GLU A 33 -9.28 11.43 10.36
CA GLU A 33 -8.95 11.12 11.76
C GLU A 33 -8.15 9.83 11.86
N THR A 34 -8.56 8.81 11.09
CA THR A 34 -7.86 7.52 11.02
C THR A 34 -6.43 7.67 10.50
N LEU A 35 -6.24 8.49 9.45
CA LEU A 35 -4.91 8.80 8.93
C LEU A 35 -4.06 9.54 9.98
N ASN A 36 -4.62 10.57 10.62
CA ASN A 36 -3.91 11.35 11.63
C ASN A 36 -3.48 10.47 12.81
N ASP A 37 -4.37 9.62 13.32
CA ASP A 37 -4.03 8.67 14.39
C ASP A 37 -2.88 7.73 13.98
N PHE A 38 -2.93 7.23 12.73
CA PHE A 38 -1.86 6.38 12.21
C PHE A 38 -0.52 7.11 12.17
N VAL A 39 -0.49 8.35 11.67
CA VAL A 39 0.72 9.18 11.63
C VAL A 39 1.20 9.51 13.04
N SER A 40 0.31 9.91 13.94
CA SER A 40 0.65 10.25 15.34
C SER A 40 1.16 9.05 16.13
N SER A 41 0.71 7.83 15.82
CA SER A 41 1.24 6.62 16.45
C SER A 41 2.66 6.24 15.99
N HIS A 42 3.12 6.79 14.85
CA HIS A 42 4.45 6.50 14.27
C HIS A 42 5.09 7.77 13.66
N PRO A 43 5.40 8.81 14.47
CA PRO A 43 5.74 10.14 13.98
C PRO A 43 7.03 10.18 13.13
N GLU A 44 8.03 9.37 13.48
CA GLU A 44 9.36 9.45 12.86
C GLU A 44 9.46 8.69 11.53
N ASN A 45 8.69 7.62 11.36
CA ASN A 45 8.90 6.65 10.29
C ASN A 45 7.68 6.45 9.37
N THR A 46 6.65 7.27 9.53
CA THR A 46 5.48 7.21 8.66
C THR A 46 5.75 7.91 7.34
N PHE A 47 5.36 7.24 6.25
CA PHE A 47 5.18 7.83 4.94
C PHE A 47 3.71 7.70 4.57
N HIS A 48 3.13 8.75 4.00
CA HIS A 48 1.77 8.69 3.45
C HIS A 48 1.70 9.49 2.16
N MET A 49 0.73 9.13 1.33
CA MET A 49 0.47 9.75 0.03
C MET A 49 -1.03 9.72 -0.24
N SER A 50 -1.54 10.83 -0.78
CA SER A 50 -2.94 10.97 -1.19
C SER A 50 -3.09 10.94 -2.71
N PHE A 51 -4.17 10.32 -3.17
CA PHE A 51 -4.57 10.25 -4.58
C PHE A 51 -5.83 11.10 -4.77
N GLY A 52 -5.65 12.41 -4.64
CA GLY A 52 -6.77 13.37 -4.63
C GLY A 52 -7.81 12.98 -3.58
N HIS A 53 -9.04 12.76 -4.04
CA HIS A 53 -10.18 12.39 -3.17
C HIS A 53 -10.50 10.89 -3.24
N ALA A 54 -9.76 10.13 -4.06
CA ALA A 54 -10.05 8.73 -4.33
C ALA A 54 -9.45 7.81 -3.26
N ALA A 55 -8.22 8.06 -2.81
CA ALA A 55 -7.56 7.19 -1.86
C ALA A 55 -6.43 7.88 -1.07
N VAL A 56 -6.03 7.25 0.03
CA VAL A 56 -4.82 7.54 0.79
C VAL A 56 -4.11 6.23 1.09
N LEU A 57 -2.79 6.20 0.90
CA LEU A 57 -1.91 5.12 1.35
C LEU A 57 -0.95 5.66 2.39
N ALA A 58 -0.77 4.91 3.48
CA ALA A 58 0.21 5.21 4.51
C ALA A 58 0.94 3.93 4.97
N PHE A 59 2.22 4.04 5.26
CA PHE A 59 3.02 2.94 5.77
C PHE A 59 4.06 3.44 6.76
N VAL A 60 4.50 2.53 7.63
CA VAL A 60 5.58 2.79 8.57
C VAL A 60 6.80 2.04 8.06
N ARG A 61 7.92 2.76 7.91
CA ARG A 61 9.20 2.14 7.58
C ARG A 61 9.71 1.35 8.78
N PRO A 62 10.11 0.09 8.61
CA PRO A 62 10.81 -0.64 9.66
C PRO A 62 12.06 0.14 10.08
N SER A 63 12.27 0.26 11.40
CA SER A 63 13.49 0.81 11.98
C SER A 63 13.99 -0.14 13.06
N PRO A 64 15.23 -0.67 12.95
CA PRO A 64 16.20 -0.42 11.88
C PRO A 64 15.76 -1.01 10.52
N PRO A 65 16.28 -0.49 9.39
CA PRO A 65 15.97 -1.03 8.07
C PRO A 65 16.42 -2.49 7.97
N ASN A 66 15.49 -3.36 7.59
CA ASN A 66 15.78 -4.77 7.35
C ASN A 66 15.96 -5.00 5.83
N PRO A 67 17.14 -5.43 5.37
CA PRO A 67 17.40 -5.69 3.95
C PRO A 67 16.45 -6.73 3.33
N LEU A 68 15.97 -7.69 4.13
CA LEU A 68 15.02 -8.73 3.71
C LEU A 68 13.56 -8.22 3.66
N GLN A 69 13.29 -7.05 4.22
CA GLN A 69 11.98 -6.40 4.20
C GLN A 69 12.07 -5.05 3.50
N GLN A 70 12.68 -5.06 2.31
CA GLN A 70 12.67 -3.90 1.44
C GLN A 70 11.24 -3.54 1.08
N MET A 71 10.96 -2.23 1.08
CA MET A 71 9.67 -1.70 0.66
C MET A 71 9.93 -0.75 -0.50
N LEU A 72 9.36 -1.09 -1.64
CA LEU A 72 9.51 -0.35 -2.88
C LEU A 72 8.20 0.37 -3.17
N PHE A 73 8.32 1.63 -3.58
CA PHE A 73 7.21 2.40 -4.11
C PHE A 73 7.52 2.77 -5.56
N CYS A 74 6.60 2.47 -6.47
CA CYS A 74 6.72 2.77 -7.89
C CYS A 74 5.39 3.30 -8.42
N GLY A 75 5.46 4.20 -9.40
CA GLY A 75 4.30 4.68 -10.16
C GLY A 75 4.65 4.69 -11.64
N TYR A 76 3.76 4.15 -12.48
CA TYR A 76 3.90 4.15 -13.92
C TYR A 76 2.51 4.11 -14.56
N ASP A 77 2.26 5.01 -15.51
CA ASP A 77 0.98 5.12 -16.25
C ASP A 77 -0.26 5.15 -15.33
N ASP A 78 -0.23 6.04 -14.33
CA ASP A 78 -1.26 6.21 -13.29
C ASP A 78 -1.55 4.95 -12.43
N ILE A 79 -0.76 3.89 -12.58
CA ILE A 79 -0.76 2.72 -11.69
C ILE A 79 0.34 2.90 -10.65
N TYR A 80 -0.04 2.80 -9.37
CA TYR A 80 0.87 2.94 -8.24
C TYR A 80 0.98 1.63 -7.47
N CYS A 81 2.20 1.19 -7.21
CA CYS A 81 2.49 -0.06 -6.53
C CYS A 81 3.36 0.19 -5.29
N LEU A 82 2.92 -0.37 -4.16
CA LEU A 82 3.73 -0.53 -2.97
C LEU A 82 4.06 -2.02 -2.83
N PHE A 83 5.31 -2.38 -3.05
CA PHE A 83 5.78 -3.75 -2.95
C PHE A 83 6.59 -3.94 -1.67
N LYS A 84 6.34 -5.03 -0.93
CA LYS A 84 7.08 -5.37 0.29
C LYS A 84 7.71 -6.76 0.14
N GLY A 85 9.03 -6.81 0.23
CA GLY A 85 9.84 -8.02 0.11
C GLY A 85 10.76 -7.97 -1.11
N SER A 86 11.16 -9.14 -1.57
CA SER A 86 11.98 -9.35 -2.78
C SER A 86 11.49 -10.60 -3.52
N LEU A 87 11.72 -10.67 -4.83
CA LEU A 87 11.40 -11.84 -5.64
C LEU A 87 12.69 -12.59 -6.03
N ASP A 88 12.79 -13.86 -5.66
CA ASP A 88 13.98 -14.68 -5.96
C ASP A 88 14.17 -14.94 -7.46
N ASN A 89 13.07 -14.90 -8.23
CA ASN A 89 13.05 -15.15 -9.67
C ASN A 89 12.86 -13.87 -10.51
N LEU A 90 13.10 -12.68 -9.94
CA LEU A 90 12.90 -11.38 -10.62
C LEU A 90 13.59 -11.32 -12.00
N CYS A 91 14.84 -11.78 -12.10
CA CYS A 91 15.59 -11.76 -13.37
C CYS A 91 14.93 -12.60 -14.48
N GLY A 92 14.24 -13.70 -14.14
CA GLY A 92 13.46 -14.49 -15.09
C GLY A 92 12.23 -13.72 -15.53
N LEU A 93 11.48 -13.20 -14.56
CA LEU A 93 10.26 -12.44 -14.80
C LEU A 93 10.52 -11.17 -15.63
N ILE A 94 11.63 -10.46 -15.41
CA ILE A 94 12.01 -9.31 -16.25
C ILE A 94 12.15 -9.71 -17.72
N LYS A 95 12.69 -10.90 -18.01
CA LYS A 95 12.83 -11.39 -19.40
C LYS A 95 11.49 -11.82 -19.97
N ASP A 96 10.71 -12.58 -19.20
CA ASP A 96 9.43 -13.13 -19.63
C ASP A 96 8.41 -12.01 -19.93
N TYR A 97 8.45 -10.92 -19.17
CA TYR A 97 7.60 -9.74 -19.36
C TYR A 97 8.23 -8.66 -20.27
N GLY A 98 9.44 -8.88 -20.80
CA GLY A 98 10.10 -7.92 -21.70
C GLY A 98 10.44 -6.57 -21.06
N LEU A 99 10.69 -6.55 -19.75
CA LEU A 99 10.97 -5.33 -18.98
C LEU A 99 12.41 -4.83 -19.16
N SER A 100 12.65 -3.57 -18.80
CA SER A 100 13.99 -2.99 -18.80
C SER A 100 14.91 -3.68 -17.79
N LYS A 101 16.22 -3.65 -18.04
CA LYS A 101 17.22 -4.26 -17.13
C LYS A 101 17.24 -3.64 -15.72
N THR A 102 16.66 -2.46 -15.55
CA THR A 102 16.58 -1.74 -14.28
C THR A 102 15.22 -1.90 -13.61
N ALA A 103 14.33 -2.73 -14.16
CA ALA A 103 13.04 -3.01 -13.55
C ALA A 103 13.22 -3.71 -12.20
N ASN A 104 12.42 -3.30 -11.22
CA ASN A 104 12.36 -3.91 -9.90
C ASN A 104 11.01 -4.64 -9.71
N GLU A 105 10.80 -5.23 -8.54
CA GLU A 105 9.59 -5.98 -8.21
C GLU A 105 8.33 -5.14 -8.34
N ALA A 106 8.37 -3.86 -7.93
CA ALA A 106 7.22 -2.98 -8.03
C ALA A 106 6.86 -2.67 -9.49
N MET A 107 7.86 -2.43 -10.35
CA MET A 107 7.65 -2.24 -11.79
C MET A 107 7.10 -3.50 -12.46
N LEU A 108 7.61 -4.67 -12.06
CA LEU A 108 7.09 -5.95 -12.55
C LEU A 108 5.62 -6.15 -12.17
N VAL A 109 5.25 -5.87 -10.91
CA VAL A 109 3.86 -5.98 -10.47
C VAL A 109 2.96 -5.01 -11.22
N ILE A 110 3.40 -3.78 -11.48
CA ILE A 110 2.65 -2.85 -12.31
C ILE A 110 2.40 -3.46 -13.70
N GLU A 111 3.43 -3.99 -14.36
CA GLU A 111 3.28 -4.58 -15.70
C GLU A 111 2.37 -5.81 -15.69
N ALA A 112 2.45 -6.66 -14.66
CA ALA A 112 1.62 -7.86 -14.57
C ALA A 112 0.13 -7.58 -14.35
N TYR A 113 -0.22 -6.41 -13.80
CA TYR A 113 -1.60 -5.99 -13.58
C TYR A 113 -2.16 -5.09 -14.69
N ARG A 114 -1.30 -4.61 -15.59
CA ARG A 114 -1.69 -3.80 -16.75
C ARG A 114 -2.32 -4.70 -17.83
#